data_AF-A0A2D7Y4G0-F1
#
_entry.id   AF-A0A2D7Y4G0-F1
#
_cell.length_a   1.000
_cell.length_b   1.000
_cell.length_c   1.000
_cell.angle_alpha   90.00
_cell.angle_beta   90.00
_cell.angle_gamma   90.00
#
_symmetry.space_group_name_H-M   'P 1'
#
loop_
_entity.id
_entity.type
_entity.pdbx_description
1 polymer ?
#
loop_
_entity_poly.entity_id
_entity_poly.type
_entity_poly.pdbx_seq_one_letter_code
_entity_poly.pdbx_strand_id
1 'polypeptide(L)' 'MTSKPINLRQYRKRKQREDKARTAEANRIAHGTPKVISDLAKARQELAKKQIEAHRRADTPPSEDGDDQ' A
#
# COMPACT_ATOMS: atom_id res chain seq x y z
N MET A 1 -9.29 -44.82 6.71
CA MET A 1 -9.29 -43.36 6.42
C MET A 1 -10.66 -42.98 5.88
N THR A 2 -11.57 -42.50 6.74
CA THR A 2 -12.96 -42.20 6.32
C THR A 2 -13.03 -40.76 5.83
N SER A 3 -12.98 -40.54 4.52
CA SER A 3 -13.17 -39.21 3.93
C SER A 3 -14.65 -38.82 4.04
N LYS A 4 -14.94 -37.82 4.87
CA LYS A 4 -16.29 -37.30 5.02
C LYS A 4 -16.63 -36.47 3.77
N PRO A 5 -17.76 -36.71 3.08
CA PRO A 5 -18.10 -35.97 1.88
C PRO A 5 -18.26 -34.49 2.21
N ILE A 6 -17.48 -33.63 1.54
CA ILE A 6 -17.49 -32.18 1.75
C ILE A 6 -18.53 -31.55 0.84
N ASN A 7 -19.41 -30.72 1.42
CA ASN A 7 -20.35 -29.94 0.65
C ASN A 7 -19.66 -28.73 0.00
N LEU A 8 -19.36 -28.84 -1.29
CA LEU A 8 -18.68 -27.80 -2.06
C LEU A 8 -19.47 -26.48 -2.14
N ARG A 9 -20.81 -26.52 -2.12
CA ARG A 9 -21.65 -25.31 -2.13
C ARG A 9 -21.49 -24.54 -0.83
N GLN A 10 -21.49 -25.22 0.31
CA GLN A 10 -21.25 -24.59 1.61
C GLN A 10 -19.83 -24.02 1.69
N TYR A 11 -18.84 -24.77 1.20
CA TYR A 11 -17.45 -24.32 1.13
C TYR A 11 -17.29 -23.05 0.30
N ARG A 12 -17.83 -23.02 -0.93
CA ARG A 12 -17.79 -21.84 -1.80
C ARG A 12 -18.50 -20.64 -1.16
N LYS A 13 -19.66 -20.86 -0.53
CA LYS A 13 -20.39 -19.80 0.19
C LYS A 13 -19.57 -19.25 1.35
N ARG A 14 -18.86 -20.09 2.08
CA ARG A 14 -17.97 -19.67 3.16
C ARG A 14 -16.82 -18.82 2.61
N LYS A 15 -16.12 -19.30 1.58
CA LYS A 15 -15.05 -18.55 0.89
C LYS A 15 -15.52 -17.17 0.43
N GLN A 16 -16.68 -17.09 -0.24
CA GLN A 16 -17.24 -15.81 -0.69
C GLN A 16 -17.56 -14.84 0.46
N ARG A 17 -17.98 -15.34 1.62
CA ARG A 17 -18.20 -14.49 2.80
C ARG A 17 -16.88 -14.00 3.40
N GLU A 18 -15.88 -14.87 3.47
CA GLU A 18 -14.53 -14.51 3.94
C GLU A 18 -13.89 -13.45 3.04
N ASP A 19 -13.98 -13.63 1.72
CA ASP A 19 -13.46 -12.66 0.75
C ASP A 19 -14.16 -11.29 0.89
N LYS A 20 -15.49 -11.29 1.06
CA LYS A 20 -16.27 -10.06 1.32
C LYS A 20 -15.94 -9.41 2.67
N ALA A 21 -15.66 -10.20 3.70
CA ALA A 21 -15.25 -9.67 5.00
C ALA A 21 -13.88 -8.99 4.91
N ARG A 22 -12.92 -9.63 4.21
CA ARG A 22 -11.58 -9.08 3.98
C ARG A 22 -11.62 -7.76 3.20
N THR A 23 -12.44 -7.68 2.15
CA THR A 23 -12.59 -6.43 1.39
C THR A 23 -13.28 -5.34 2.22
N ALA A 24 -14.28 -5.69 3.03
CA ALA A 24 -14.92 -4.75 3.93
C ALA A 24 -13.95 -4.21 5.00
N GLU A 25 -13.08 -5.04 5.55
CA GLU A 25 -12.03 -4.62 6.49
C GLU A 25 -11.05 -3.65 5.84
N ALA A 26 -10.55 -3.97 4.64
CA ALA A 26 -9.70 -3.06 3.87
C ALA A 26 -10.40 -1.71 3.60
N ASN A 27 -11.67 -1.74 3.23
CA ASN A 27 -12.45 -0.53 2.97
C ASN A 27 -12.73 0.28 4.23
N ARG A 28 -12.94 -0.35 5.40
CA ARG A 28 -13.05 0.37 6.68
C ARG A 28 -11.77 1.11 7.03
N ILE A 29 -10.62 0.51 6.77
CA ILE A 29 -9.33 1.16 7.00
C ILE A 29 -9.12 2.31 6.00
N ALA A 30 -9.39 2.06 4.72
CA ALA A 30 -9.19 3.03 3.65
C ALA A 30 -10.16 4.22 3.69
N HIS A 31 -11.42 3.99 4.07
CA HIS A 31 -12.51 4.96 3.96
C HIS A 31 -13.21 5.28 5.28
N GLY A 32 -12.95 4.53 6.35
CA GLY A 32 -13.53 4.78 7.68
C GLY A 32 -12.77 5.81 8.51
N THR A 33 -11.60 6.27 8.02
CA THR A 33 -10.88 7.38 8.66
C THR A 33 -11.52 8.71 8.24
N PRO A 34 -11.85 9.61 9.20
CA PRO A 34 -12.34 10.95 8.87
C PRO A 34 -11.37 11.67 7.94
N LYS A 35 -11.90 12.34 6.90
CA LYS A 35 -11.11 13.00 5.86
C LYS A 35 -10.06 13.97 6.42
N VAL A 36 -10.40 14.70 7.49
CA VAL A 36 -9.48 15.63 8.16
C VAL A 36 -8.22 14.93 8.70
N ILE A 37 -8.37 13.71 9.23
CA ILE A 37 -7.25 12.93 9.78
C ILE A 37 -6.39 12.38 8.64
N SER A 38 -7.02 11.86 7.58
CA SER A 38 -6.29 11.36 6.41
C SER A 38 -5.52 12.46 5.69
N ASP A 39 -6.12 13.65 5.55
CA ASP A 39 -5.51 14.78 4.86
C ASP A 39 -4.34 15.36 5.65
N LEU A 40 -4.48 15.46 6.98
CA LEU A 40 -3.38 15.82 7.87
C LEU A 40 -2.22 14.81 7.76
N ALA A 41 -2.51 13.50 7.72
CA ALA A 41 -1.48 12.47 7.57
C ALA A 41 -0.74 12.58 6.23
N LYS A 42 -1.47 12.82 5.13
CA LYS A 42 -0.88 13.08 3.81
C LYS A 42 0.01 14.32 3.80
N ALA A 43 -0.47 15.43 4.36
CA ALA A 43 0.30 16.67 4.43
C ALA A 43 1.61 16.49 5.21
N ARG A 44 1.58 15.74 6.33
CA ARG A 44 2.80 15.38 7.08
C ARG A 44 3.78 14.54 6.25
N GLN A 45 3.26 13.55 5.51
CA GLN A 45 4.09 12.71 4.63
C GLN A 45 4.71 13.53 3.49
N GLU A 46 3.96 14.44 2.87
CA GLU A 46 4.48 15.32 1.82
C GLU A 46 5.56 16.26 2.33
N LEU A 47 5.36 16.85 3.52
CA LEU A 47 6.38 17.69 4.15
C LEU A 47 7.65 16.89 4.45
N ALA A 48 7.52 15.69 4.99
CA ALA A 48 8.68 14.82 5.23
C ALA A 48 9.39 14.44 3.93
N LYS A 49 8.66 14.11 2.86
CA LYS A 49 9.24 13.84 1.53
C LYS A 49 10.00 15.04 0.99
N LYS A 50 9.40 16.22 1.03
CA LYS A 50 10.04 17.48 0.59
C LYS A 50 11.31 17.77 1.38
N GLN A 51 11.30 17.54 2.70
CA GLN A 51 12.50 17.69 3.52
C GLN A 51 13.59 16.69 3.11
N ILE A 52 13.24 15.42 2.94
CA ILE A 52 14.19 14.39 2.49
C ILE A 52 14.76 14.74 1.11
N GLU A 53 13.92 15.17 0.16
CA GLU A 53 14.34 15.59 -1.18
C GLU A 53 15.24 16.82 -1.14
N ALA A 54 14.91 17.83 -0.34
CA ALA A 54 15.74 19.03 -0.16
C ALA A 54 17.12 18.72 0.44
N HIS A 55 17.21 17.69 1.28
CA HIS A 55 18.46 17.24 1.88
C HIS A 55 19.14 16.10 1.11
N ARG A 56 18.56 15.66 -0.02
CA ARG A 56 19.15 14.63 -0.87
C ARG A 56 20.36 15.24 -1.57
N ARG A 57 21.56 14.76 -1.25
CA ARG A 57 22.74 15.02 -2.08
C ARG A 57 22.55 14.34 -3.42
N ALA A 58 22.79 15.09 -4.50
CA ALA A 58 22.82 14.56 -5.85
C ALA A 58 24.10 13.73 -6.00
N ASP A 59 24.08 12.47 -5.54
CA ASP A 59 25.16 11.54 -5.81
C ASP A 59 25.03 11.03 -7.25
N THR A 60 25.40 11.86 -8.22
CA THR A 60 25.90 11.42 -9.53
C THR A 60 26.78 12.55 -10.08
N PRO A 61 28.12 12.40 -10.13
CA PRO A 61 28.90 13.21 -11.06
C PRO A 61 28.46 12.84 -12.49
N PRO A 62 28.26 13.80 -13.39
CA PRO A 62 28.11 13.48 -14.80
C PRO A 62 29.47 12.97 -15.28
N SER A 63 29.65 11.65 -15.37
CA SER A 63 30.76 11.07 -16.10
C SER A 63 30.31 10.89 -17.54
N GLU A 64 30.65 11.87 -18.39
CA GLU A 64 31.07 11.72 -19.79
C GLU A 64 31.10 13.12 -20.42
N ASP A 65 32.30 13.68 -20.54
CA ASP A 65 32.74 14.55 -21.64
C ASP A 65 34.28 14.61 -21.57
N GLY A 66 34.94 14.23 -22.66
CA GLY A 66 36.39 14.32 -22.85
C GLY A 66 36.84 15.73 -23.23
N ASP A 67 38.15 15.95 -23.12
CA ASP A 67 39.04 16.77 -23.97
C ASP A 67 40.15 17.50 -23.18
N ASP A 68 41.38 17.32 -23.70
CA ASP A 68 42.62 18.09 -23.55
C ASP A 68 43.31 18.31 -22.18
N GLN A 69 44.29 17.45 -21.88
CA GLN A 69 45.72 17.80 -21.70
C GLN A 69 46.61 16.57 -21.91
#